data_AF-G8PVS9-F1
#
_entry.id   AF-G8PVS9-F1
#
_cell.length_a   1.000
_cell.length_b   1.000
_cell.length_c   1.000
_cell.angle_alpha   90.00
_cell.angle_beta   90.00
_cell.angle_gamma   90.00
#
_symmetry.space_group_name_H-M   'P 1'
#
loop_
_entity.id
_entity.type
_entity.pdbx_description
1 polymer ?
#
loop_
_entity_poly.entity_id
_entity_poly.type
_entity_poly.pdbx_seq_one_letter_code
_entity_poly.pdbx_strand_id
1 'polypeptide(L)'
;MLLAAEHDETSAEKIARHSDLLSRQLQSLREKMYPPEAQKKLKTFSSREVAGLLGVAESSLRQLSLNGEAVIPERLENGRRIYTLPQINELRRYLAEKRPADALRLDPRRRHGEKMQVLAVANFKGGSAKTTTTVHLAHYLALQGLRVLAIDLDPQASLSAMFGYQPEFDVDENQTLYAAIRYDDEERVPLSHVIRKTYFDGLDLVPGNLELMEYEHETPQAIAQGLSRGDGMFFRRMATVLKEVEDDYDVVLIDAPPQLGYLTLGALYAATGIVITVHPAMLDVSSMNQFLSMTSELLAVIEEAGGSLSHDFVRYLLTRHTPHDVPQVNVAALLRGLFGEDVLAASIVETTAIANAGLEKKSLYEVERGNMTRDTLNRALESVDAANTEVFQLIKQVWGRP
;
A
#
# COMPACT_ATOMS: atom_id res chain seq x y z
N MET A 1 15.03 19.72 -61.41
CA MET A 1 15.23 20.34 -60.09
C MET A 1 13.94 20.14 -59.30
N LEU A 2 13.92 19.14 -58.42
CA LEU A 2 12.98 18.93 -57.30
C LEU A 2 13.28 17.53 -56.73
N LEU A 3 14.44 17.41 -56.09
CA LEU A 3 14.65 16.38 -55.07
C LEU A 3 13.90 16.89 -53.84
N ALA A 4 12.89 16.15 -53.42
CA ALA A 4 12.10 16.42 -52.24
C ALA A 4 13.03 16.42 -51.01
N ALA A 5 12.87 17.45 -50.17
CA ALA A 5 13.55 17.55 -48.90
C ALA A 5 13.10 16.38 -48.01
N GLU A 6 13.99 15.43 -47.74
CA GLU A 6 13.89 14.58 -46.56
C GLU A 6 13.97 15.51 -45.35
N HIS A 7 12.86 15.69 -44.65
CA HIS A 7 12.86 16.35 -43.35
C HIS A 7 13.62 15.45 -42.37
N ASP A 8 14.82 15.90 -42.01
CA ASP A 8 15.67 15.28 -41.02
C ASP A 8 15.04 15.53 -39.63
N GLU A 9 14.08 14.69 -39.27
CA GLU A 9 13.41 14.72 -37.96
C GLU A 9 14.47 14.62 -36.86
N THR A 10 14.51 15.61 -35.96
CA THR A 10 15.45 15.59 -34.85
C THR A 10 15.12 14.43 -33.90
N SER A 11 16.11 13.95 -33.13
CA SER A 11 15.87 12.91 -32.12
C SER A 11 14.76 13.28 -31.13
N ALA A 12 14.63 14.58 -30.78
CA ALA A 12 13.58 15.07 -29.88
C ALA A 12 12.19 14.93 -30.51
N GLU A 13 12.02 15.38 -31.76
CA GLU A 13 10.76 15.25 -32.50
C GLU A 13 10.37 13.78 -32.69
N LYS A 14 11.36 12.93 -33.00
CA LYS A 14 11.17 11.49 -33.14
C LYS A 14 10.71 10.82 -31.85
N ILE A 15 11.31 11.18 -30.72
CA ILE A 15 10.92 10.68 -29.39
C ILE A 15 9.50 11.14 -29.05
N ALA A 16 9.17 12.41 -29.27
CA ALA A 16 7.85 12.96 -29.01
C ALA A 16 6.78 12.27 -29.88
N ARG A 17 7.05 12.08 -31.18
CA ARG A 17 6.16 11.35 -32.09
C ARG A 17 5.98 9.89 -31.68
N HIS A 18 7.05 9.20 -31.26
CA HIS A 18 6.96 7.84 -30.75
C HIS A 18 6.10 7.76 -29.48
N SER A 19 6.25 8.72 -28.56
CA SER A 19 5.44 8.81 -27.34
C SER A 19 3.96 9.03 -27.65
N ASP A 20 3.62 9.96 -28.54
CA ASP A 20 2.22 10.21 -28.96
C ASP A 20 1.60 8.98 -29.65
N LEU A 21 2.32 8.32 -30.56
CA LEU A 21 1.86 7.09 -31.21
C LEU A 21 1.61 5.97 -30.19
N LEU A 22 2.51 5.78 -29.24
CA LEU A 22 2.37 4.75 -28.20
C LEU A 22 1.17 5.06 -27.28
N SER A 23 1.02 6.32 -26.88
CA SER A 23 -0.08 6.78 -26.01
C SER A 23 -1.45 6.55 -26.67
N ARG A 24 -1.59 6.89 -27.96
CA ARG A 24 -2.83 6.63 -28.73
C ARG A 24 -3.12 5.15 -28.86
N GLN A 25 -2.10 4.33 -29.10
CA GLN A 25 -2.26 2.88 -29.20
C GLN A 25 -2.69 2.27 -27.86
N LEU A 26 -2.09 2.72 -26.75
CA LEU A 26 -2.46 2.30 -25.40
C LEU A 26 -3.91 2.70 -25.07
N GLN A 27 -4.33 3.91 -25.43
CA GLN A 27 -5.72 4.36 -25.27
C GLN A 27 -6.70 3.51 -26.09
N SER A 28 -6.39 3.19 -27.35
CA SER A 28 -7.24 2.31 -28.16
C SER A 28 -7.31 0.88 -27.61
N LEU A 29 -6.20 0.36 -27.08
CA LEU A 29 -6.16 -0.94 -26.41
C LEU A 29 -7.00 -0.94 -25.13
N ARG A 30 -7.00 0.17 -24.37
CA ARG A 30 -7.86 0.37 -23.19
C ARG A 30 -9.33 0.20 -23.57
N GLU A 31 -9.82 0.99 -24.53
CA GLU A 31 -11.23 0.95 -24.94
C GLU A 31 -11.70 -0.45 -25.37
N LYS A 32 -10.78 -1.26 -25.94
CA LYS A 32 -11.06 -2.63 -26.37
C LYS A 32 -10.99 -3.67 -25.25
N MET A 33 -10.06 -3.51 -24.31
CA MET A 33 -9.81 -4.49 -23.23
C MET A 33 -10.63 -4.20 -21.96
N TYR A 34 -10.92 -2.93 -21.70
CA TYR A 34 -11.59 -2.42 -20.51
C TYR A 34 -12.51 -1.27 -20.92
N PRO A 35 -13.81 -1.53 -21.17
CA PRO A 35 -14.79 -0.48 -21.40
C PRO A 35 -14.76 0.58 -20.28
N PRO A 36 -15.07 1.85 -20.54
CA PRO A 36 -15.04 2.92 -19.53
C PRO A 36 -15.81 2.61 -18.24
N GLU A 37 -16.80 1.72 -18.30
CA GLU A 37 -17.63 1.28 -17.17
C GLU A 37 -17.07 0.08 -16.39
N ALA A 38 -15.99 -0.55 -16.86
CA ALA A 38 -15.40 -1.74 -16.23
C ALA A 38 -14.60 -1.36 -14.98
N GLN A 39 -15.30 -1.12 -13.88
CA GLN A 39 -14.70 -0.91 -12.57
C GLN A 39 -14.43 -2.24 -11.88
N LYS A 40 -13.26 -2.35 -11.25
CA LYS A 40 -13.00 -3.44 -10.30
C LYS A 40 -14.09 -3.46 -9.24
N LYS A 41 -14.51 -4.66 -8.84
CA LYS A 41 -15.43 -4.89 -7.73
C LYS A 41 -14.82 -5.93 -6.81
N LEU A 42 -14.95 -5.70 -5.51
CA LEU A 42 -14.57 -6.68 -4.52
C LEU A 42 -15.53 -7.87 -4.57
N LYS A 43 -15.00 -9.08 -4.39
CA LYS A 43 -15.82 -10.29 -4.25
C LYS A 43 -16.78 -10.18 -3.05
N THR A 44 -17.83 -11.00 -3.05
CA THR A 44 -18.66 -11.20 -1.87
C THR A 44 -18.08 -12.29 -0.97
N PHE A 45 -18.51 -12.29 0.30
CA PHE A 45 -17.99 -13.18 1.33
C PHE A 45 -19.07 -14.13 1.82
N SER A 46 -18.74 -15.41 1.93
CA SER A 46 -19.62 -16.41 2.53
C SER A 46 -19.76 -16.21 4.05
N SER A 47 -20.84 -16.71 4.66
CA SER A 47 -21.00 -16.68 6.13
C SER A 47 -19.79 -17.22 6.90
N ARG A 48 -19.09 -18.22 6.35
CA ARG A 48 -17.89 -18.79 6.96
C ARG A 48 -16.71 -17.81 6.94
N GLU A 49 -16.51 -17.11 5.83
CA GLU A 49 -15.47 -16.07 5.74
C GLU A 49 -15.79 -14.91 6.68
N VAL A 50 -17.05 -14.46 6.72
CA VAL A 50 -17.50 -13.41 7.65
C VAL A 50 -17.30 -13.83 9.11
N ALA A 51 -17.67 -15.06 9.46
CA ALA A 51 -17.45 -15.61 10.81
C ALA A 51 -15.96 -15.59 11.20
N GLY A 52 -15.07 -15.94 10.26
CA GLY A 52 -13.63 -15.85 10.43
C GLY A 52 -13.13 -14.42 10.65
N LEU A 53 -13.54 -13.48 9.79
CA LEU A 53 -13.15 -12.05 9.88
C LEU A 53 -13.63 -11.36 11.16
N LEU A 54 -14.75 -11.81 11.73
CA LEU A 54 -15.31 -11.27 12.97
C LEU A 54 -14.87 -12.05 14.22
N GLY A 55 -14.26 -13.22 14.05
CA GLY A 55 -13.97 -14.15 15.14
C GLY A 55 -15.23 -14.53 15.93
N VAL A 56 -16.34 -14.85 15.23
CA VAL A 56 -17.60 -15.29 15.84
C VAL A 56 -18.06 -16.61 15.22
N ALA A 57 -18.99 -17.30 15.87
CA ALA A 57 -19.57 -18.51 15.32
C ALA A 57 -20.50 -18.19 14.14
N GLU A 58 -20.47 -19.00 13.08
CA GLU A 58 -21.37 -18.87 11.92
C GLU A 58 -22.85 -18.94 12.32
N SER A 59 -23.17 -19.73 13.36
CA SER A 59 -24.51 -19.81 13.93
C SER A 59 -25.02 -18.48 14.48
N SER A 60 -24.14 -17.66 15.07
CA SER A 60 -24.50 -16.33 15.57
C SER A 60 -24.91 -15.40 14.43
N LEU A 61 -24.19 -15.41 13.31
CA LEU A 61 -24.54 -14.63 12.12
C LEU A 61 -25.89 -15.07 11.54
N ARG A 62 -26.14 -16.38 11.52
CA ARG A 62 -27.43 -16.93 11.08
C ARG A 62 -28.58 -16.47 11.97
N GLN A 63 -28.40 -16.44 13.29
CA GLN A 63 -29.44 -15.99 14.23
C GLN A 63 -29.75 -14.50 14.05
N LEU A 64 -28.74 -13.65 13.96
CA LEU A 64 -28.91 -12.21 13.71
C LEU A 64 -29.70 -11.95 12.43
N SER A 65 -29.35 -12.66 11.34
CA SER A 65 -30.07 -12.58 10.06
C SER A 65 -31.52 -13.08 10.14
N LEU A 66 -31.81 -14.10 10.97
CA LEU A 66 -33.17 -14.64 11.12
C LEU A 66 -34.06 -13.73 11.98
N ASN A 67 -33.49 -13.08 13.00
CA ASN A 67 -34.22 -12.20 13.90
C ASN A 67 -34.43 -10.79 13.31
N GLY A 68 -33.78 -10.46 12.20
CA GLY A 68 -33.83 -9.12 11.59
C GLY A 68 -33.15 -8.05 12.44
N GLU A 69 -32.21 -8.45 13.29
CA GLU A 69 -31.57 -7.57 14.29
C GLU A 69 -30.36 -6.79 13.74
N ALA A 70 -29.90 -7.12 12.53
CA ALA A 70 -28.72 -6.51 11.91
C ALA A 70 -28.85 -6.55 10.37
N VAL A 71 -27.72 -6.64 9.68
CA VAL A 71 -27.65 -6.67 8.22
C VAL A 71 -28.34 -7.89 7.63
N ILE A 72 -29.15 -7.68 6.59
CA ILE A 72 -29.78 -8.74 5.81
C ILE A 72 -28.85 -9.10 4.64
N PRO A 73 -28.24 -10.30 4.64
CA PRO A 73 -27.39 -10.74 3.54
C PRO A 73 -28.21 -11.09 2.29
N GLU A 74 -27.59 -10.92 1.13
CA GLU A 74 -28.10 -11.48 -0.11
C GLU A 74 -28.00 -13.01 -0.08
N ARG A 75 -28.90 -13.67 -0.80
CA ARG A 75 -28.92 -15.13 -0.93
C ARG A 75 -28.74 -15.53 -2.38
N LEU A 76 -27.75 -16.38 -2.62
CA LEU A 76 -27.56 -17.05 -3.91
C LEU A 76 -28.72 -18.03 -4.18
N GLU A 77 -28.87 -18.45 -5.44
CA GLU A 77 -29.90 -19.41 -5.88
C GLU A 77 -29.86 -20.73 -5.08
N ASN A 78 -28.68 -21.15 -4.63
CA ASN A 78 -28.48 -22.33 -3.79
C ASN A 78 -28.80 -22.10 -2.30
N GLY A 79 -29.36 -20.95 -1.94
CA GLY A 79 -29.74 -20.57 -0.58
C GLY A 79 -28.58 -20.13 0.32
N ARG A 80 -27.33 -20.10 -0.17
CA ARG A 80 -26.18 -19.63 0.60
C ARG A 80 -26.23 -18.11 0.76
N ARG A 81 -25.91 -17.64 1.97
CA ARG A 81 -25.81 -16.22 2.29
C ARG A 81 -24.45 -15.68 1.87
N ILE A 82 -24.47 -14.49 1.28
CA ILE A 82 -23.28 -13.73 0.90
C ILE A 82 -23.37 -12.31 1.46
N TYR A 83 -22.22 -11.73 1.78
CA TYR A 83 -22.10 -10.42 2.39
C TYR A 83 -21.11 -9.56 1.58
N THR A 84 -21.37 -8.27 1.51
CA THR A 84 -20.41 -7.28 1.02
C THR A 84 -19.53 -6.79 2.18
N LEU A 85 -18.37 -6.20 1.89
CA LEU A 85 -17.51 -5.66 2.95
C LEU A 85 -18.18 -4.55 3.80
N PRO A 86 -18.96 -3.60 3.23
CA PRO A 86 -19.75 -2.66 4.02
C PRO A 86 -20.68 -3.33 5.03
N GLN A 87 -21.35 -4.42 4.60
CA GLN A 87 -22.22 -5.22 5.46
C GLN A 87 -21.44 -5.88 6.61
N ILE A 88 -20.22 -6.37 6.34
CA ILE A 88 -19.35 -6.94 7.37
C ILE A 88 -18.94 -5.85 8.37
N ASN A 89 -18.59 -4.65 7.91
CA ASN A 89 -18.21 -3.53 8.77
C ASN A 89 -19.39 -2.96 9.58
N GLU A 90 -20.62 -3.05 9.08
CA GLU A 90 -21.83 -2.77 9.87
C GLU A 90 -22.05 -3.84 10.96
N LEU A 91 -21.87 -5.14 10.62
CA LEU A 91 -21.92 -6.21 11.60
C LEU A 91 -20.84 -6.06 12.70
N ARG A 92 -19.63 -5.61 12.36
CA ARG A 92 -18.57 -5.29 13.34
C ARG A 92 -19.05 -4.30 14.39
N ARG A 93 -19.55 -3.15 13.94
CA ARG A 93 -20.03 -2.08 14.82
C ARG A 93 -21.20 -2.54 15.67
N TYR A 94 -22.19 -3.18 15.06
CA TYR A 94 -23.33 -3.74 15.78
C TYR A 94 -22.91 -4.72 16.88
N LEU A 95 -22.00 -5.66 16.56
CA LEU A 95 -21.51 -6.63 17.54
C LEU A 95 -20.67 -5.98 18.64
N ALA A 96 -19.85 -4.98 18.32
CA ALA A 96 -19.05 -4.24 19.29
C ALA A 96 -19.94 -3.47 20.29
N GLU A 97 -21.02 -2.86 19.82
CA GLU A 97 -22.01 -2.19 20.67
C GLU A 97 -22.73 -3.18 21.61
N LYS A 98 -23.10 -4.36 21.09
CA LYS A 98 -23.79 -5.40 21.89
C LYS A 98 -22.86 -6.15 22.84
N ARG A 99 -21.55 -6.14 22.58
CA ARG A 99 -20.53 -6.84 23.39
C ARG A 99 -19.39 -5.89 23.74
N PRO A 100 -19.59 -4.92 24.64
CA PRO A 100 -18.58 -3.93 24.99
C PRO A 100 -17.24 -4.53 25.44
N ALA A 101 -17.27 -5.69 26.11
CA ALA A 101 -16.06 -6.40 26.55
C ALA A 101 -15.18 -6.90 25.37
N ASP A 102 -15.78 -7.17 24.22
CA ASP A 102 -15.11 -7.65 23.00
C ASP A 102 -14.92 -6.54 21.96
N ALA A 103 -15.31 -5.29 22.26
CA ALA A 103 -15.43 -4.23 21.27
C ALA A 103 -14.13 -3.92 20.54
N LEU A 104 -12.98 -3.93 21.24
CA LEU A 104 -11.66 -3.70 20.61
C LEU A 104 -11.26 -4.81 19.64
N ARG A 105 -11.75 -6.04 19.85
CA ARG A 105 -11.50 -7.17 18.96
C ARG A 105 -12.43 -7.16 17.76
N LEU A 106 -13.70 -6.78 17.96
CA LEU A 106 -14.72 -6.78 16.92
C LEU A 106 -14.63 -5.57 15.99
N ASP A 107 -14.34 -4.39 16.55
CA ASP A 107 -14.10 -3.15 15.82
C ASP A 107 -12.72 -2.61 16.18
N PRO A 108 -11.67 -2.96 15.40
CA PRO A 108 -10.30 -2.64 15.74
C PRO A 108 -9.90 -1.19 15.42
N ARG A 109 -10.82 -0.35 14.95
CA ARG A 109 -10.54 1.06 14.62
C ARG A 109 -9.83 1.80 15.74
N ARG A 110 -9.06 2.83 15.39
CA ARG A 110 -8.37 3.70 16.34
C ARG A 110 -9.40 4.31 17.29
N ARG A 111 -9.08 4.34 18.59
CA ARG A 111 -9.86 5.04 19.62
C ARG A 111 -9.29 6.44 19.84
N HIS A 112 -10.09 7.31 20.44
CA HIS A 112 -9.64 8.66 20.77
C HIS A 112 -8.37 8.62 21.64
N GLY A 113 -7.34 9.38 21.24
CA GLY A 113 -6.06 9.45 21.94
C GLY A 113 -4.99 8.45 21.46
N GLU A 114 -5.36 7.40 20.73
CA GLU A 114 -4.38 6.58 20.01
C GLU A 114 -3.90 7.33 18.77
N LYS A 115 -2.62 7.23 18.38
CA LYS A 115 -2.10 7.92 17.19
C LYS A 115 -2.38 7.18 15.90
N MET A 116 -2.58 7.90 14.80
CA MET A 116 -2.57 7.30 13.46
C MET A 116 -1.21 6.63 13.22
N GLN A 117 -1.21 5.46 12.59
CA GLN A 117 0.03 4.77 12.24
C GLN A 117 0.36 4.98 10.76
N VAL A 118 1.57 5.46 10.48
CA VAL A 118 2.05 5.69 9.11
C VAL A 118 3.17 4.69 8.84
N LEU A 119 2.92 3.72 7.97
CA LEU A 119 3.87 2.66 7.66
C LEU A 119 4.47 2.88 6.27
N ALA A 120 5.78 3.07 6.19
CA ALA A 120 6.50 3.03 4.92
C ALA A 120 6.95 1.60 4.61
N VAL A 121 6.57 1.09 3.44
CA VAL A 121 7.10 -0.16 2.89
C VAL A 121 8.23 0.19 1.94
N ALA A 122 9.45 -0.17 2.31
CA ALA A 122 10.66 0.32 1.65
C ALA A 122 11.65 -0.81 1.32
N ASN A 123 12.39 -0.62 0.23
CA ASN A 123 13.58 -1.36 -0.19
C ASN A 123 14.06 -0.74 -1.51
N PHE A 124 15.37 -0.69 -1.72
CA PHE A 124 16.04 0.12 -2.75
C PHE A 124 16.56 -0.73 -3.90
N LYS A 125 16.04 -1.95 -4.01
CA LYS A 125 16.16 -2.81 -5.18
C LYS A 125 14.79 -2.95 -5.86
N GLY A 126 14.77 -2.87 -7.19
CA GLY A 126 13.60 -3.24 -7.98
C GLY A 126 13.24 -4.73 -7.77
N GLY A 127 11.95 -5.05 -7.70
CA GLY A 127 11.49 -6.44 -7.58
C GLY A 127 11.59 -7.06 -6.18
N SER A 128 11.76 -6.25 -5.14
CA SER A 128 11.77 -6.68 -3.73
C SER A 128 10.38 -6.90 -3.11
N ALA A 129 9.32 -6.93 -3.92
CA ALA A 129 7.93 -7.09 -3.48
C ALA A 129 7.38 -5.98 -2.56
N LYS A 130 7.90 -4.73 -2.63
CA LYS A 130 7.33 -3.55 -1.92
C LYS A 130 5.84 -3.36 -2.19
N THR A 131 5.49 -2.98 -3.43
CA THR A 131 4.11 -2.77 -3.87
C THR A 131 3.22 -3.97 -3.58
N THR A 132 3.73 -5.18 -3.85
CA THR A 132 2.99 -6.41 -3.53
C THR A 132 2.69 -6.51 -2.03
N THR A 133 3.66 -6.24 -1.17
CA THR A 133 3.48 -6.21 0.29
C THR A 133 2.50 -5.12 0.69
N THR A 134 2.65 -3.90 0.15
CA THR A 134 1.78 -2.76 0.44
C THR A 134 0.32 -3.05 0.10
N VAL A 135 0.03 -3.58 -1.09
CA VAL A 135 -1.33 -3.97 -1.51
C VAL A 135 -1.91 -5.03 -0.57
N HIS A 136 -1.15 -6.09 -0.29
CA HIS A 136 -1.67 -7.18 0.55
C HIS A 136 -1.91 -6.71 1.98
N LEU A 137 -1.02 -5.90 2.54
CA LEU A 137 -1.20 -5.32 3.87
C LEU A 137 -2.40 -4.37 3.91
N ALA A 138 -2.57 -3.52 2.90
CA ALA A 138 -3.71 -2.60 2.79
C ALA A 138 -5.05 -3.35 2.76
N HIS A 139 -5.18 -4.34 1.88
CA HIS A 139 -6.38 -5.17 1.81
C HIS A 139 -6.60 -5.98 3.08
N TYR A 140 -5.54 -6.53 3.68
CA TYR A 140 -5.67 -7.26 4.95
C TYR A 140 -6.21 -6.36 6.06
N LEU A 141 -5.62 -5.17 6.26
CA LEU A 141 -6.03 -4.24 7.32
C LEU A 141 -7.47 -3.73 7.11
N ALA A 142 -7.84 -3.42 5.86
CA ALA A 142 -9.22 -3.07 5.50
C ALA A 142 -10.20 -4.23 5.76
N LEU A 143 -9.80 -5.47 5.44
CA LEU A 143 -10.57 -6.67 5.79
C LEU A 143 -10.67 -6.88 7.29
N GLN A 144 -9.68 -6.45 8.09
CA GLN A 144 -9.78 -6.41 9.56
C GLN A 144 -10.69 -5.28 10.08
N GLY A 145 -11.08 -4.32 9.22
CA GLY A 145 -12.09 -3.30 9.54
C GLY A 145 -11.51 -1.92 9.88
N LEU A 146 -10.19 -1.78 9.71
CA LEU A 146 -9.50 -0.50 9.84
C LEU A 146 -9.82 0.40 8.64
N ARG A 147 -9.73 1.70 8.88
CA ARG A 147 -9.74 2.75 7.87
C ARG A 147 -8.32 2.97 7.39
N VAL A 148 -8.04 2.63 6.15
CA VAL A 148 -6.69 2.59 5.58
C VAL A 148 -6.57 3.59 4.44
N LEU A 149 -5.47 4.34 4.41
CA LEU A 149 -5.07 5.14 3.26
C LEU A 149 -3.80 4.53 2.65
N ALA A 150 -3.85 4.10 1.40
CA ALA A 150 -2.67 3.74 0.64
C ALA A 150 -2.14 4.96 -0.12
N ILE A 151 -0.83 5.21 -0.11
CA ILE A 151 -0.18 6.30 -0.83
C ILE A 151 0.87 5.69 -1.75
N ASP A 152 0.71 5.92 -3.04
CA ASP A 152 1.67 5.51 -4.06
C ASP A 152 2.66 6.65 -4.33
N LEU A 153 3.91 6.47 -3.94
CA LEU A 153 4.98 7.46 -4.17
C LEU A 153 5.91 7.07 -5.31
N ASP A 154 5.65 5.96 -5.99
CA ASP A 154 6.43 5.58 -7.14
C ASP A 154 5.87 6.27 -8.39
N PRO A 155 6.67 7.04 -9.16
CA PRO A 155 6.23 7.60 -10.42
C PRO A 155 5.74 6.55 -11.45
N GLN A 156 6.15 5.28 -11.30
CA GLN A 156 5.65 4.15 -12.09
C GLN A 156 4.25 3.70 -11.66
N ALA A 157 3.79 4.18 -10.51
CA ALA A 157 2.43 4.09 -10.01
C ALA A 157 1.85 2.66 -10.03
N SER A 158 2.70 1.71 -9.65
CA SER A 158 2.37 0.28 -9.64
C SER A 158 1.31 -0.03 -8.58
N LEU A 159 1.32 0.66 -7.44
CA LEU A 159 0.29 0.49 -6.40
C LEU A 159 -1.07 0.95 -6.93
N SER A 160 -1.11 2.11 -7.58
CA SER A 160 -2.31 2.68 -8.20
C SER A 160 -2.91 1.72 -9.24
N ALA A 161 -2.05 1.11 -10.06
CA ALA A 161 -2.46 0.07 -11.01
C ALA A 161 -3.09 -1.16 -10.35
N MET A 162 -2.59 -1.59 -9.19
CA MET A 162 -3.16 -2.72 -8.43
C MET A 162 -4.56 -2.38 -7.86
N PHE A 163 -4.83 -1.11 -7.60
CA PHE A 163 -6.17 -0.62 -7.22
C PHE A 163 -7.10 -0.39 -8.42
N GLY A 164 -6.66 -0.69 -9.64
CA GLY A 164 -7.47 -0.58 -10.85
C GLY A 164 -7.46 0.80 -11.49
N TYR A 165 -6.66 1.74 -10.98
CA TYR A 165 -6.41 3.02 -11.66
C TYR A 165 -5.40 2.84 -12.78
N GLN A 166 -5.52 3.64 -13.82
CA GLN A 166 -4.50 3.79 -14.85
C GLN A 166 -3.89 5.19 -14.71
N PRO A 167 -2.70 5.31 -14.11
CA PRO A 167 -2.07 6.60 -13.80
C PRO A 167 -2.02 7.56 -14.98
N GLU A 168 -1.79 7.04 -16.19
CA GLU A 168 -1.65 7.85 -17.40
C GLU A 168 -2.98 8.43 -17.90
N PHE A 169 -4.12 7.96 -17.41
CA PHE A 169 -5.44 8.32 -17.93
C PHE A 169 -6.48 8.71 -16.88
N ASP A 170 -6.33 8.23 -15.64
CA ASP A 170 -7.29 8.43 -14.56
C ASP A 170 -6.78 9.42 -13.50
N VAL A 171 -5.56 9.94 -13.67
CA VAL A 171 -4.89 10.87 -12.75
C VAL A 171 -4.37 12.06 -13.56
N ASP A 172 -5.07 13.19 -13.48
CA ASP A 172 -4.65 14.43 -14.14
C ASP A 172 -3.49 15.10 -13.38
N GLU A 173 -2.99 16.22 -13.93
CA GLU A 173 -2.06 17.10 -13.23
C GLU A 173 -2.63 17.56 -11.88
N ASN A 174 -1.75 17.70 -10.90
CA ASN A 174 -2.05 18.15 -9.54
C ASN A 174 -3.06 17.23 -8.80
N GLN A 175 -3.04 15.92 -9.09
CA GLN A 175 -3.90 14.91 -8.45
C GLN A 175 -3.14 13.82 -7.68
N THR A 176 -1.84 14.00 -7.45
CA THR A 176 -1.02 13.08 -6.65
C THR A 176 -0.63 13.69 -5.31
N LEU A 177 0.16 12.98 -4.49
CA LEU A 177 0.68 13.55 -3.25
C LEU A 177 1.45 14.86 -3.50
N TYR A 178 2.10 15.00 -4.67
CA TYR A 178 2.82 16.21 -5.04
C TYR A 178 1.97 17.48 -4.87
N ALA A 179 0.70 17.44 -5.28
CA ALA A 179 -0.22 18.56 -5.17
C ALA A 179 -0.39 19.09 -3.74
N ALA A 180 -0.26 18.21 -2.74
CA ALA A 180 -0.36 18.57 -1.34
C ALA A 180 0.98 19.03 -0.74
N ILE A 181 2.11 18.52 -1.24
CA ILE A 181 3.45 18.78 -0.68
C ILE A 181 4.28 19.79 -1.46
N ARG A 182 3.82 20.27 -2.61
CA ARG A 182 4.50 21.27 -3.46
C ARG A 182 4.84 22.57 -2.69
N TYR A 183 5.82 23.31 -3.21
CA TYR A 183 6.30 24.56 -2.59
C TYR A 183 5.49 25.79 -2.99
N ASP A 184 4.83 25.71 -4.14
CA ASP A 184 3.93 26.75 -4.65
C ASP A 184 2.57 26.67 -3.96
N ASP A 185 2.30 27.64 -3.07
CA ASP A 185 1.08 27.70 -2.28
C ASP A 185 -0.17 28.09 -3.11
N GLU A 186 -0.03 28.63 -4.32
CA GLU A 186 -1.18 29.01 -5.16
C GLU A 186 -1.92 27.79 -5.72
N GLU A 187 -1.15 26.77 -6.12
CA GLU A 187 -1.64 25.51 -6.68
C GLU A 187 -1.70 24.37 -5.65
N ARG A 188 -1.23 24.60 -4.42
CA ARG A 188 -1.26 23.60 -3.35
C ARG A 188 -2.69 23.31 -2.92
N VAL A 189 -3.03 22.03 -2.85
CA VAL A 189 -4.36 21.58 -2.40
C VAL A 189 -4.27 20.78 -1.09
N PRO A 190 -5.34 20.76 -0.27
CA PRO A 190 -5.43 19.85 0.87
C PRO A 190 -5.29 18.39 0.44
N LEU A 191 -4.69 17.55 1.27
CA LEU A 191 -4.48 16.13 0.94
C LEU A 191 -5.81 15.41 0.61
N SER A 192 -6.89 15.77 1.28
CA SER A 192 -8.23 15.19 1.06
C SER A 192 -8.75 15.35 -0.38
N HIS A 193 -8.26 16.33 -1.15
CA HIS A 193 -8.71 16.57 -2.53
C HIS A 193 -8.13 15.56 -3.54
N VAL A 194 -6.97 14.98 -3.22
CA VAL A 194 -6.29 14.00 -4.09
C VAL A 194 -6.58 12.54 -3.68
N ILE A 195 -7.24 12.34 -2.54
CA ILE A 195 -7.68 11.02 -2.10
C ILE A 195 -8.80 10.49 -3.00
N ARG A 196 -8.65 9.25 -3.46
CA ARG A 196 -9.61 8.53 -4.30
C ARG A 196 -10.21 7.35 -3.53
N LYS A 197 -11.52 7.18 -3.62
CA LYS A 197 -12.23 6.00 -3.09
C LYS A 197 -11.92 4.78 -3.94
N THR A 198 -11.54 3.67 -3.31
CA THR A 198 -11.34 2.40 -4.03
C THR A 198 -12.62 1.57 -4.06
N TYR A 199 -12.59 0.44 -4.78
CA TYR A 199 -13.66 -0.57 -4.76
C TYR A 199 -13.70 -1.39 -3.45
N PHE A 200 -12.83 -1.07 -2.48
CA PHE A 200 -12.66 -1.78 -1.22
C PHE A 200 -13.13 -0.87 -0.07
N ASP A 201 -14.18 -1.27 0.64
CA ASP A 201 -14.72 -0.49 1.76
C ASP A 201 -13.70 -0.32 2.89
N GLY A 202 -13.52 0.91 3.36
CA GLY A 202 -12.52 1.25 4.38
C GLY A 202 -11.09 1.42 3.85
N LEU A 203 -10.88 1.42 2.53
CA LEU A 203 -9.56 1.64 1.93
C LEU A 203 -9.62 2.67 0.80
N ASP A 204 -8.85 3.74 0.98
CA ASP A 204 -8.69 4.80 0.00
C ASP A 204 -7.26 4.85 -0.56
N LEU A 205 -7.07 5.57 -1.65
CA LEU A 205 -5.79 5.67 -2.37
C LEU A 205 -5.44 7.15 -2.64
N VAL A 206 -4.21 7.55 -2.37
CA VAL A 206 -3.56 8.68 -3.06
C VAL A 206 -2.76 8.09 -4.23
N PRO A 207 -3.15 8.38 -5.48
CA PRO A 207 -2.51 7.78 -6.63
C PRO A 207 -1.12 8.39 -6.88
N GLY A 208 -0.28 7.60 -7.53
CA GLY A 208 1.00 8.04 -8.08
C GLY A 208 0.88 8.29 -9.58
N ASN A 209 1.78 9.11 -10.11
CA ASN A 209 2.00 9.29 -11.54
C ASN A 209 3.40 9.93 -11.74
N LEU A 210 3.77 10.22 -12.99
CA LEU A 210 5.06 10.83 -13.32
C LEU A 210 5.29 12.22 -12.69
N GLU A 211 4.23 12.97 -12.36
CA GLU A 211 4.30 14.29 -11.73
C GLU A 211 5.05 14.28 -10.40
N LEU A 212 5.07 13.14 -9.71
CA LEU A 212 5.85 12.97 -8.48
C LEU A 212 7.34 13.30 -8.67
N MET A 213 7.88 13.15 -9.88
CA MET A 213 9.26 13.53 -10.19
C MET A 213 9.52 15.03 -10.06
N GLU A 214 8.50 15.89 -10.21
CA GLU A 214 8.65 17.34 -10.06
C GLU A 214 9.12 17.71 -8.65
N TYR A 215 8.67 16.98 -7.62
CA TYR A 215 9.14 17.21 -6.25
C TYR A 215 10.65 17.04 -6.08
N GLU A 216 11.23 16.08 -6.81
CA GLU A 216 12.68 15.82 -6.79
C GLU A 216 13.46 16.94 -7.48
N HIS A 217 12.88 17.60 -8.48
CA HIS A 217 13.48 18.72 -9.19
C HIS A 217 13.32 20.07 -8.47
N GLU A 218 12.16 20.32 -7.89
CA GLU A 218 11.84 21.59 -7.22
C GLU A 218 12.51 21.70 -5.84
N THR A 219 12.61 20.60 -5.09
CA THR A 219 13.13 20.61 -3.72
C THR A 219 14.53 21.23 -3.61
N PRO A 220 15.53 20.87 -4.44
CA PRO A 220 16.84 21.53 -4.43
C PRO A 220 16.76 23.06 -4.62
N GLN A 221 15.88 23.51 -5.53
CA GLN A 221 15.71 24.93 -5.82
C GLN A 221 15.06 25.65 -4.63
N ALA A 222 14.04 25.05 -4.04
CA ALA A 222 13.37 25.57 -2.84
C ALA A 222 14.32 25.68 -1.65
N ILE A 223 15.23 24.70 -1.48
CA ILE A 223 16.29 24.74 -0.46
C ILE A 223 17.23 25.93 -0.73
N ALA A 224 17.72 26.08 -1.97
CA ALA A 224 18.64 27.16 -2.35
C ALA A 224 18.03 28.55 -2.16
N GLN A 225 16.72 28.70 -2.39
CA GLN A 225 15.97 29.94 -2.20
C GLN A 225 15.57 30.20 -0.74
N GLY A 226 15.84 29.26 0.18
CA GLY A 226 15.50 29.39 1.59
C GLY A 226 14.02 29.20 1.91
N LEU A 227 13.24 28.62 0.99
CA LEU A 227 11.82 28.27 1.17
C LEU A 227 11.64 27.02 2.06
N SER A 228 12.70 26.23 2.27
CA SER A 228 12.73 25.12 3.23
C SER A 228 13.14 25.59 4.64
N ARG A 229 12.19 26.12 5.42
CA ARG A 229 12.37 26.41 6.85
C ARG A 229 11.17 25.96 7.69
N GLY A 230 11.42 25.56 8.94
CA GLY A 230 10.35 25.12 9.85
C GLY A 230 9.56 23.94 9.26
N ASP A 231 8.24 24.03 9.26
CA ASP A 231 7.36 23.02 8.64
C ASP A 231 7.42 23.01 7.10
N GLY A 232 8.06 24.01 6.50
CA GLY A 232 8.31 24.08 5.07
C GLY A 232 9.51 23.25 4.59
N MET A 233 10.31 22.69 5.50
CA MET A 233 11.41 21.79 5.15
C MET A 233 10.89 20.56 4.41
N PHE A 234 11.53 20.19 3.30
CA PHE A 234 11.06 19.13 2.40
C PHE A 234 10.67 17.82 3.11
N PHE A 235 11.44 17.40 4.12
CA PHE A 235 11.21 16.15 4.83
C PHE A 235 9.99 16.23 5.76
N ARG A 236 9.62 17.42 6.24
CA ARG A 236 8.45 17.64 7.11
C ARG A 236 7.15 17.81 6.34
N ARG A 237 7.18 18.24 5.08
CA ARG A 237 5.97 18.56 4.30
C ARG A 237 4.98 17.40 4.26
N MET A 238 5.48 16.18 4.02
CA MET A 238 4.63 14.97 4.03
C MET A 238 4.00 14.71 5.40
N ALA A 239 4.78 14.78 6.47
CA ALA A 239 4.26 14.61 7.83
C ALA A 239 3.21 15.67 8.19
N THR A 240 3.37 16.90 7.69
CA THR A 240 2.40 18.00 7.88
C THR A 240 1.09 17.72 7.16
N VAL A 241 1.12 17.32 5.88
CA VAL A 241 -0.12 17.06 5.13
C VAL A 241 -0.86 15.82 5.63
N LEU A 242 -0.16 14.82 6.16
CA LEU A 242 -0.80 13.63 6.74
C LEU A 242 -1.61 13.97 8.01
N LYS A 243 -1.26 15.04 8.74
CA LYS A 243 -2.06 15.50 9.89
C LYS A 243 -3.43 16.01 9.48
N GLU A 244 -3.60 16.48 8.24
CA GLU A 244 -4.88 16.96 7.73
C GLU A 244 -5.95 15.87 7.68
N VAL A 245 -5.53 14.60 7.60
CA VAL A 245 -6.41 13.42 7.49
C VAL A 245 -6.27 12.47 8.68
N GLU A 246 -5.63 12.91 9.77
CA GLU A 246 -5.33 12.06 10.92
C GLU A 246 -6.57 11.40 11.51
N ASP A 247 -7.69 12.14 11.60
CA ASP A 247 -8.94 11.65 12.19
C ASP A 247 -9.72 10.69 11.28
N ASP A 248 -9.45 10.70 9.97
CA ASP A 248 -10.16 9.91 8.98
C ASP A 248 -9.61 8.48 8.85
N TYR A 249 -8.33 8.29 9.16
CA TYR A 249 -7.63 7.02 8.98
C TYR A 249 -7.07 6.47 10.29
N ASP A 250 -7.07 5.14 10.40
CA ASP A 250 -6.39 4.43 11.48
C ASP A 250 -4.93 4.15 11.08
N VAL A 251 -4.73 3.81 9.80
CA VAL A 251 -3.43 3.43 9.24
C VAL A 251 -3.23 4.08 7.86
N VAL A 252 -2.05 4.64 7.63
CA VAL A 252 -1.55 5.08 6.32
C VAL A 252 -0.44 4.13 5.90
N LEU A 253 -0.48 3.66 4.66
CA LEU A 253 0.54 2.80 4.05
C LEU A 253 1.19 3.55 2.89
N ILE A 254 2.50 3.67 2.90
CA ILE A 254 3.26 4.36 1.88
C ILE A 254 4.07 3.32 1.08
N ASP A 255 3.80 3.22 -0.23
CA ASP A 255 4.65 2.47 -1.15
C ASP A 255 5.77 3.37 -1.65
N ALA A 256 6.96 3.21 -1.07
CA ALA A 256 8.09 4.09 -1.37
C ALA A 256 8.76 3.73 -2.71
N PRO A 257 9.22 4.71 -3.50
CA PRO A 257 9.95 4.44 -4.73
C PRO A 257 11.30 3.76 -4.42
N PRO A 258 11.89 3.04 -5.39
CA PRO A 258 13.17 2.36 -5.18
C PRO A 258 14.37 3.31 -5.10
N GLN A 259 14.22 4.58 -5.50
CA GLN A 259 15.28 5.59 -5.41
C GLN A 259 15.28 6.29 -4.06
N LEU A 260 16.47 6.64 -3.56
CA LEU A 260 16.65 7.41 -2.33
C LEU A 260 16.70 8.91 -2.65
N GLY A 261 15.52 9.47 -2.97
CA GLY A 261 15.30 10.89 -3.24
C GLY A 261 14.60 11.64 -2.11
N TYR A 262 14.25 12.90 -2.34
CA TYR A 262 13.55 13.77 -1.40
C TYR A 262 12.15 13.23 -1.03
N LEU A 263 11.43 12.61 -1.96
CA LEU A 263 10.14 11.96 -1.68
C LEU A 263 10.32 10.81 -0.69
N THR A 264 11.30 9.95 -0.92
CA THR A 264 11.57 8.79 -0.06
C THR A 264 12.01 9.22 1.32
N LEU A 265 12.85 10.26 1.42
CA LEU A 265 13.24 10.83 2.70
C LEU A 265 12.05 11.45 3.45
N GLY A 266 11.17 12.16 2.74
CA GLY A 266 9.92 12.67 3.31
C GLY A 266 9.01 11.55 3.80
N ALA A 267 8.91 10.45 3.06
CA ALA A 267 8.15 9.27 3.43
C ALA A 267 8.71 8.59 4.68
N LEU A 268 10.02 8.37 4.72
CA LEU A 268 10.70 7.82 5.90
C LEU A 268 10.52 8.76 7.09
N TYR A 269 10.65 10.07 6.90
CA TYR A 269 10.43 11.05 7.98
C TYR A 269 9.00 11.06 8.52
N ALA A 270 8.01 10.94 7.63
CA ALA A 270 6.61 10.92 8.01
C ALA A 270 6.16 9.58 8.63
N ALA A 271 6.90 8.50 8.38
CA ALA A 271 6.55 7.17 8.84
C ALA A 271 6.75 7.00 10.36
N THR A 272 5.72 6.49 11.02
CA THR A 272 5.80 6.01 12.41
C THR A 272 6.37 4.60 12.49
N GLY A 273 6.26 3.80 11.42
CA GLY A 273 6.86 2.46 11.35
C GLY A 273 7.42 2.18 9.95
N ILE A 274 8.46 1.35 9.87
CA ILE A 274 9.08 0.97 8.60
C ILE A 274 9.06 -0.54 8.46
N VAL A 275 8.59 -1.02 7.30
CA VAL A 275 8.69 -2.42 6.88
C VAL A 275 9.64 -2.51 5.69
N ILE A 276 10.81 -3.09 5.93
CA ILE A 276 11.84 -3.30 4.91
C ILE A 276 11.64 -4.68 4.30
N THR A 277 11.25 -4.76 3.03
CA THR A 277 11.12 -6.06 2.36
C THR A 277 12.48 -6.61 1.97
N VAL A 278 12.75 -7.90 2.15
CA VAL A 278 14.05 -8.51 1.83
C VAL A 278 13.84 -9.84 1.13
N HIS A 279 14.44 -10.02 -0.04
CA HIS A 279 14.56 -11.35 -0.64
C HIS A 279 15.75 -12.07 0.01
N PRO A 280 15.61 -13.28 0.56
CA PRO A 280 16.68 -13.96 1.30
C PRO A 280 17.78 -14.53 0.38
N ALA A 281 18.46 -13.67 -0.36
CA ALA A 281 19.62 -14.00 -1.19
C ALA A 281 20.81 -13.10 -0.80
N MET A 282 22.03 -13.64 -0.86
CA MET A 282 23.22 -12.88 -0.41
C MET A 282 23.46 -11.58 -1.18
N LEU A 283 23.11 -11.52 -2.48
CA LEU A 283 23.19 -10.29 -3.26
C LEU A 283 22.23 -9.21 -2.74
N ASP A 284 21.04 -9.63 -2.31
CA ASP A 284 20.03 -8.76 -1.71
C ASP A 284 20.47 -8.27 -0.32
N VAL A 285 21.12 -9.11 0.48
CA VAL A 285 21.71 -8.71 1.77
C VAL A 285 22.78 -7.64 1.59
N SER A 286 23.69 -7.80 0.62
CA SER A 286 24.71 -6.79 0.32
C SER A 286 24.09 -5.46 -0.13
N SER A 287 23.04 -5.51 -0.97
CA SER A 287 22.31 -4.33 -1.42
C SER A 287 21.59 -3.63 -0.26
N MET A 288 20.98 -4.42 0.64
CA MET A 288 20.34 -3.93 1.85
C MET A 288 21.34 -3.25 2.79
N ASN A 289 22.56 -3.80 2.96
CA ASN A 289 23.58 -3.15 3.78
C ASN A 289 23.95 -1.75 3.25
N GLN A 290 24.14 -1.61 1.93
CA GLN A 290 24.39 -0.30 1.31
C GLN A 290 23.21 0.66 1.55
N PHE A 291 21.98 0.16 1.41
CA PHE A 291 20.79 0.94 1.69
C PHE A 291 20.75 1.44 3.15
N LEU A 292 21.00 0.57 4.12
CA LEU A 292 21.00 0.94 5.54
C LEU A 292 22.07 2.00 5.82
N SER A 293 23.26 1.85 5.24
CA SER A 293 24.33 2.86 5.33
C SER A 293 23.88 4.22 4.76
N MET A 294 23.39 4.26 3.52
CA MET A 294 22.94 5.50 2.88
C MET A 294 21.78 6.15 3.64
N THR A 295 20.86 5.35 4.15
CA THR A 295 19.72 5.85 4.93
C THR A 295 20.20 6.44 6.24
N SER A 296 21.09 5.75 6.95
CA SER A 296 21.69 6.28 8.18
C SER A 296 22.39 7.61 7.93
N GLU A 297 23.14 7.75 6.83
CA GLU A 297 23.82 9.01 6.48
C GLU A 297 22.84 10.13 6.18
N LEU A 298 21.79 9.88 5.40
CA LEU A 298 20.80 10.91 5.05
C LEU A 298 19.92 11.30 6.24
N LEU A 299 19.57 10.34 7.08
CA LEU A 299 18.83 10.60 8.32
C LEU A 299 19.66 11.46 9.28
N ALA A 300 20.97 11.23 9.37
CA ALA A 300 21.86 12.08 10.18
C ALA A 300 21.84 13.54 9.70
N VAL A 301 21.84 13.79 8.38
CA VAL A 301 21.71 15.14 7.82
C VAL A 301 20.38 15.79 8.20
N ILE A 302 19.29 15.01 8.19
CA ILE A 302 17.97 15.49 8.62
C ILE A 302 17.97 15.85 10.10
N GLU A 303 18.61 15.04 10.95
CA GLU A 303 18.76 15.32 12.37
C GLU A 303 19.60 16.57 12.65
N GLU A 304 20.73 16.75 11.94
CA GLU A 304 21.55 17.97 12.01
C GLU A 304 20.78 19.22 11.60
N ALA A 305 19.86 19.11 10.64
CA ALA A 305 18.94 20.17 10.24
C ALA A 305 17.80 20.42 11.24
N GLY A 306 17.79 19.75 12.40
CA GLY A 306 16.79 19.89 13.45
C GLY A 306 15.57 19.00 13.25
N GLY A 307 15.64 18.01 12.35
CA GLY A 307 14.70 16.89 12.32
C GLY A 307 14.88 16.00 13.55
N SER A 308 13.83 15.28 13.91
CA SER A 308 13.90 14.16 14.84
C SER A 308 13.15 13.01 14.20
N LEU A 309 13.83 11.88 14.12
CA LEU A 309 13.27 10.67 13.55
C LEU A 309 13.08 9.65 14.67
N SER A 310 11.84 9.29 14.96
CA SER A 310 11.52 8.28 15.94
C SER A 310 10.45 7.38 15.36
N HIS A 311 10.86 6.17 15.00
CA HIS A 311 9.95 5.12 14.57
C HIS A 311 9.56 4.27 15.77
N ASP A 312 8.27 3.93 15.85
CA ASP A 312 7.73 2.96 16.79
C ASP A 312 8.33 1.57 16.58
N PHE A 313 8.58 1.21 15.32
CA PHE A 313 9.27 -0.02 14.95
C PHE A 313 9.90 0.09 13.56
N VAL A 314 11.01 -0.62 13.38
CA VAL A 314 11.60 -0.94 12.08
C VAL A 314 11.66 -2.45 11.98
N ARG A 315 11.11 -3.03 10.91
CA ARG A 315 11.02 -4.49 10.75
C ARG A 315 11.46 -4.94 9.37
N TYR A 316 12.13 -6.08 9.32
CA TYR A 316 12.51 -6.76 8.08
C TYR A 316 11.51 -7.87 7.78
N LEU A 317 10.87 -7.79 6.62
CA LEU A 317 9.97 -8.83 6.12
C LEU A 317 10.67 -9.64 5.04
N LEU A 318 10.87 -10.94 5.30
CA LEU A 318 11.37 -11.85 4.29
C LEU A 318 10.28 -12.12 3.24
N THR A 319 10.57 -11.82 1.98
CA THR A 319 9.65 -11.96 0.85
C THR A 319 10.22 -12.93 -0.18
N ARG A 320 9.31 -13.56 -0.95
CA ARG A 320 9.67 -14.56 -1.96
C ARG A 320 10.55 -15.67 -1.37
N HIS A 321 10.22 -16.08 -0.14
CA HIS A 321 10.99 -17.10 0.56
C HIS A 321 10.57 -18.49 0.09
N THR A 322 11.56 -19.35 -0.18
CA THR A 322 11.37 -20.76 -0.52
C THR A 322 11.89 -21.61 0.63
N PRO A 323 11.02 -22.17 1.50
CA PRO A 323 11.43 -22.85 2.74
C PRO A 323 12.34 -24.08 2.57
N HIS A 324 12.42 -24.63 1.35
CA HIS A 324 13.26 -25.79 1.03
C HIS A 324 14.55 -25.41 0.27
N ASP A 325 14.74 -24.11 0.00
CA ASP A 325 15.96 -23.59 -0.61
C ASP A 325 17.01 -23.36 0.49
N VAL A 326 18.01 -24.26 0.56
CA VAL A 326 19.06 -24.23 1.59
C VAL A 326 19.81 -22.88 1.63
N PRO A 327 20.26 -22.31 0.49
CA PRO A 327 20.79 -20.96 0.46
C PRO A 327 19.88 -19.92 1.14
N GLN A 328 18.59 -19.88 0.80
CA GLN A 328 17.67 -18.90 1.39
C GLN A 328 17.46 -19.13 2.89
N VAL A 329 17.35 -20.39 3.33
CA VAL A 329 17.22 -20.74 4.75
C VAL A 329 18.43 -20.25 5.55
N ASN A 330 19.64 -20.42 5.01
CA ASN A 330 20.86 -19.93 5.64
C ASN A 330 20.90 -18.40 5.73
N VAL A 331 20.48 -17.70 4.67
CA VAL A 331 20.38 -16.23 4.67
C VAL A 331 19.34 -15.74 5.67
N ALA A 332 18.16 -16.36 5.72
CA ALA A 332 17.12 -16.04 6.69
C ALA A 332 17.60 -16.24 8.14
N ALA A 333 18.32 -17.34 8.40
CA ALA A 333 18.91 -17.61 9.71
C ALA A 333 19.99 -16.58 10.08
N LEU A 334 20.83 -16.18 9.12
CA LEU A 334 21.82 -15.12 9.31
C LEU A 334 21.14 -13.79 9.69
N LEU A 335 20.13 -13.36 8.93
CA LEU A 335 19.41 -12.11 9.19
C LEU A 335 18.76 -12.11 10.57
N ARG A 336 18.11 -13.22 10.96
CA ARG A 336 17.53 -13.39 12.31
C ARG A 336 18.60 -13.42 13.40
N GLY A 337 19.77 -13.99 13.14
CA GLY A 337 20.89 -13.97 14.06
C GLY A 337 21.48 -12.57 14.26
N LEU A 338 21.47 -11.72 13.23
CA LEU A 338 22.01 -10.36 13.27
C LEU A 338 21.02 -9.35 13.84
N PHE A 339 19.75 -9.41 13.43
CA PHE A 339 18.74 -8.38 13.74
C PHE A 339 17.68 -8.86 14.74
N GLY A 340 17.72 -10.12 15.18
CA GLY A 340 16.85 -10.63 16.23
C GLY A 340 15.37 -10.44 15.93
N GLU A 341 14.65 -9.81 16.87
CA GLU A 341 13.22 -9.55 16.81
C GLU A 341 12.83 -8.47 15.77
N ASP A 342 13.79 -7.77 15.19
CA ASP A 342 13.52 -6.85 14.10
C ASP A 342 13.21 -7.59 12.79
N VAL A 343 13.56 -8.87 12.66
CA VAL A 343 13.10 -9.70 11.54
C VAL A 343 11.78 -10.36 11.92
N LEU A 344 10.75 -10.17 11.08
CA LEU A 344 9.48 -10.84 11.26
C LEU A 344 9.64 -12.37 11.28
N ALA A 345 8.91 -13.03 12.17
CA ALA A 345 8.97 -14.48 12.31
C ALA A 345 8.32 -15.15 11.09
N ALA A 346 7.22 -14.58 10.60
CA ALA A 346 6.61 -14.93 9.34
C ALA A 346 7.45 -14.45 8.12
N SER A 347 7.38 -15.23 7.05
CA SER A 347 7.95 -14.90 5.74
C SER A 347 6.91 -15.11 4.66
N ILE A 348 6.83 -14.22 3.68
CA ILE A 348 5.95 -14.40 2.52
C ILE A 348 6.63 -15.36 1.53
N VAL A 349 5.95 -16.46 1.23
CA VAL A 349 6.53 -17.50 0.36
C VAL A 349 6.46 -17.14 -1.12
N GLU A 350 7.42 -17.62 -1.91
CA GLU A 350 7.35 -17.52 -3.37
C GLU A 350 6.29 -18.51 -3.91
N THR A 351 5.30 -17.99 -4.62
CA THR A 351 4.22 -18.81 -5.20
C THR A 351 3.76 -18.26 -6.54
N THR A 352 3.32 -19.17 -7.42
CA THR A 352 2.62 -18.81 -8.66
C THR A 352 1.30 -18.09 -8.38
N ALA A 353 0.70 -18.31 -7.21
CA ALA A 353 -0.48 -17.59 -6.75
C ALA A 353 -0.28 -16.09 -6.66
N ILE A 354 0.76 -15.65 -5.95
CA ILE A 354 1.08 -14.23 -5.80
C ILE A 354 1.48 -13.63 -7.14
N ALA A 355 2.27 -14.37 -7.93
CA ALA A 355 2.70 -13.92 -9.26
C ALA A 355 1.51 -13.70 -10.21
N ASN A 356 0.61 -14.68 -10.32
CA ASN A 356 -0.56 -14.60 -11.19
C ASN A 356 -1.55 -13.52 -10.72
N ALA A 357 -1.77 -13.40 -9.41
CA ALA A 357 -2.59 -12.33 -8.87
C ALA A 357 -2.01 -10.95 -9.24
N GLY A 358 -0.69 -10.76 -9.10
CA GLY A 358 0.01 -9.54 -9.51
C GLY A 358 -0.13 -9.23 -11.00
N LEU A 359 -0.04 -10.24 -11.87
CA LEU A 359 -0.26 -10.07 -13.32
C LEU A 359 -1.69 -9.63 -13.65
N GLU A 360 -2.68 -10.12 -12.89
CA GLU A 360 -4.07 -9.67 -12.99
C GLU A 360 -4.33 -8.33 -12.25
N LYS A 361 -3.28 -7.69 -11.74
CA LYS A 361 -3.33 -6.49 -10.91
C LYS A 361 -4.16 -6.66 -9.63
N LYS A 362 -4.18 -7.85 -9.03
CA LYS A 362 -4.98 -8.20 -7.84
C LYS A 362 -4.10 -8.67 -6.69
N SER A 363 -4.62 -8.53 -5.48
CA SER A 363 -4.14 -9.26 -4.31
C SER A 363 -4.76 -10.66 -4.22
N LEU A 364 -4.18 -11.52 -3.39
CA LEU A 364 -4.76 -12.84 -3.09
C LEU A 364 -6.17 -12.75 -2.46
N TYR A 365 -6.51 -11.63 -1.81
CA TYR A 365 -7.80 -11.44 -1.17
C TYR A 365 -8.94 -11.18 -2.16
N GLU A 366 -8.62 -10.78 -3.39
CA GLU A 366 -9.58 -10.60 -4.48
C GLU A 366 -9.76 -11.88 -5.32
N VAL A 367 -8.84 -12.84 -5.22
CA VAL A 367 -8.87 -14.05 -6.06
C VAL A 367 -10.03 -14.96 -5.65
N GLU A 368 -10.88 -15.30 -6.63
CA GLU A 368 -11.91 -16.32 -6.45
C GLU A 368 -11.28 -17.71 -6.40
N ARG A 369 -11.73 -18.53 -5.44
CA ARG A 369 -11.18 -19.89 -5.20
C ARG A 369 -11.32 -20.86 -6.39
N GLY A 370 -12.03 -20.49 -7.45
CA GLY A 370 -12.21 -21.29 -8.67
C GLY A 370 -11.06 -21.18 -9.69
N ASN A 371 -10.27 -20.10 -9.64
CA ASN A 371 -9.30 -19.77 -10.70
C ASN A 371 -7.92 -20.43 -10.53
N MET A 372 -7.70 -21.20 -9.46
CA MET A 372 -6.36 -21.72 -9.14
C MET A 372 -6.40 -22.98 -8.27
N THR A 373 -5.29 -23.73 -8.23
CA THR A 373 -5.14 -24.90 -7.35
C THR A 373 -5.30 -24.48 -5.89
N ARG A 374 -6.24 -25.12 -5.18
CA ARG A 374 -6.60 -24.77 -3.79
C ARG A 374 -5.41 -24.75 -2.83
N ASP A 375 -4.51 -25.73 -2.93
CA ASP A 375 -3.38 -25.85 -2.02
C ASP A 375 -2.37 -24.72 -2.19
N THR A 376 -2.10 -24.33 -3.43
CA THR A 376 -1.21 -23.20 -3.76
C THR A 376 -1.77 -21.89 -3.22
N LEU A 377 -3.08 -21.66 -3.39
CA LEU A 377 -3.75 -20.46 -2.87
C LEU A 377 -3.74 -20.44 -1.34
N ASN A 378 -4.06 -21.56 -0.69
CA ASN A 378 -4.09 -21.65 0.77
C ASN A 378 -2.70 -21.38 1.36
N ARG A 379 -1.65 -21.99 0.81
CA ARG A 379 -0.27 -21.77 1.27
C ARG A 379 0.18 -20.31 1.09
N ALA A 380 -0.21 -19.70 -0.03
CA ALA A 380 0.10 -18.29 -0.29
C ALA A 380 -0.61 -17.38 0.72
N LEU A 381 -1.92 -17.56 0.91
CA LEU A 381 -2.72 -16.82 1.89
C LEU A 381 -2.20 -17.00 3.30
N GLU A 382 -1.87 -18.23 3.72
CA GLU A 382 -1.34 -18.50 5.06
C GLU A 382 -0.05 -17.73 5.34
N SER A 383 0.88 -17.69 4.37
CA SER A 383 2.13 -16.94 4.53
C SER A 383 1.93 -15.42 4.58
N VAL A 384 1.00 -14.90 3.77
CA VAL A 384 0.69 -13.47 3.69
C VAL A 384 -0.09 -13.03 4.94
N ASP A 385 -1.09 -13.82 5.37
CA ASP A 385 -1.86 -13.57 6.58
C ASP A 385 -0.96 -13.62 7.82
N ALA A 386 -0.01 -14.55 7.90
CA ALA A 386 0.93 -14.61 9.02
C ALA A 386 1.78 -13.33 9.11
N ALA A 387 2.37 -12.89 7.99
CA ALA A 387 3.16 -11.66 7.93
C ALA A 387 2.33 -10.41 8.25
N ASN A 388 1.16 -10.27 7.64
CA ASN A 388 0.27 -9.14 7.87
C ASN A 388 -0.27 -9.12 9.31
N THR A 389 -0.52 -10.29 9.90
CA THR A 389 -0.93 -10.40 11.30
C THR A 389 0.16 -9.87 12.21
N GLU A 390 1.43 -10.25 12.01
CA GLU A 390 2.55 -9.72 12.80
C GLU A 390 2.67 -8.20 12.69
N VAL A 391 2.56 -7.63 11.49
CA VAL A 391 2.57 -6.17 11.30
C VAL A 391 1.40 -5.51 12.03
N PHE A 392 0.21 -6.11 11.95
CA PHE A 392 -0.96 -5.60 12.68
C PHE A 392 -0.79 -5.71 14.20
N GLN A 393 -0.10 -6.75 14.71
CA GLN A 393 0.24 -6.82 16.13
C GLN A 393 1.14 -5.67 16.58
N LEU A 394 2.13 -5.27 15.77
CA LEU A 394 2.99 -4.13 16.08
C LEU A 394 2.18 -2.83 16.18
N ILE A 395 1.26 -2.61 15.24
CA ILE A 395 0.33 -1.47 15.27
C ILE A 395 -0.50 -1.47 16.58
N LYS A 396 -1.04 -2.64 16.97
CA LYS A 396 -1.80 -2.77 18.22
C LYS A 396 -0.94 -2.52 19.46
N GLN A 397 0.30 -2.99 19.48
CA GLN A 397 1.24 -2.75 20.59
C GLN A 397 1.52 -1.25 20.77
N VAL A 398 1.66 -0.50 19.67
CA VAL A 398 1.80 0.96 19.72
C VAL A 398 0.57 1.64 20.31
N TRP A 399 -0.62 1.11 20.04
CA TRP A 399 -1.86 1.54 20.67
C TRP A 399 -2.06 1.02 22.10
N GLY A 400 -1.10 0.28 22.67
CA GLY A 400 -1.20 -0.30 24.01
C GLY A 400 -2.22 -1.43 24.12
N ARG A 401 -2.52 -2.11 23.01
CA ARG A 401 -3.52 -3.19 22.92
C ARG A 401 -2.84 -4.57 22.89
N PRO A 402 -3.53 -5.61 23.41
CA PRO A 402 -3.06 -7.00 23.34
C PRO A 402 -3.08 -7.56 21.91
#